data_AF-A0A1G8D2T7-F1
#
_entry.id   AF-A0A1G8D2T7-F1
#
_cell.length_a   1.000
_cell.length_b   1.000
_cell.length_c   1.000
_cell.angle_alpha   90.00
_cell.angle_beta   90.00
_cell.angle_gamma   90.00
#
_symmetry.space_group_name_H-M   'P 1'
#
loop_
_entity.id
_entity.type
_entity.pdbx_description
1 polymer ?
#
loop_
_entity_poly.entity_id
_entity_poly.type
_entity_poly.pdbx_seq_one_letter_code
_entity_poly.pdbx_strand_id
1 'polypeptide(L)'
;MSIHYDLYDTPDIQKKGEEQPLHPRVVFNGTIDQEEFLDRVHKFTGISRSLLVGAMQSFQNELRDLLANGWIVELGDIGYFSVSLQGPPVMKKKDVHAQSISLKNINFRAGKQFKKEVGQQMRPERGKSFTRPVGKGHSEKECLAIINEHLQRFPCLTRADYCRLTGHDKQRALNELNTFIERGLLIRYGAGKLVVYAKKTGE
;
A
#
# COMPACT_ATOMS: atom_id res chain seq x y z
N MET A 1 -9.39 2.55 23.38
CA MET A 1 -8.44 2.75 22.27
C MET A 1 -9.22 3.25 21.07
N SER A 2 -8.72 4.25 20.37
CA SER A 2 -9.33 4.84 19.19
C SER A 2 -8.62 4.42 17.92
N ILE A 3 -9.32 4.48 16.79
CA ILE A 3 -8.73 4.36 15.46
C ILE A 3 -8.48 5.77 14.94
N HIS A 4 -7.26 6.07 14.50
CA HIS A 4 -6.96 7.37 13.92
C HIS A 4 -7.35 7.39 12.44
N TYR A 5 -7.88 8.52 11.98
CA TYR A 5 -8.10 8.76 10.56
C TYR A 5 -7.56 10.12 10.13
N ASP A 6 -7.17 10.21 8.87
CA ASP A 6 -6.88 11.48 8.20
C ASP A 6 -7.74 11.61 6.93
N LEU A 7 -7.91 12.85 6.45
CA LEU A 7 -8.70 13.17 5.28
C LEU A 7 -7.78 13.43 4.07
N TYR A 8 -8.12 12.79 2.96
CA TYR A 8 -7.41 12.86 1.69
C TYR A 8 -8.31 13.44 0.61
N ASP A 9 -7.73 14.22 -0.30
CA ASP A 9 -8.41 14.67 -1.50
C ASP A 9 -8.76 13.46 -2.37
N THR A 10 -10.01 13.40 -2.81
CA THR A 10 -10.43 12.38 -3.78
C THR A 10 -9.81 12.75 -5.14
N PRO A 11 -9.08 11.84 -5.80
CA PRO A 11 -8.47 12.14 -7.09
C PRO A 11 -9.57 12.47 -8.11
N ASP A 12 -9.45 13.62 -8.77
CA ASP A 12 -10.38 14.03 -9.83
C ASP A 12 -10.14 13.18 -11.08
N ILE A 13 -10.91 12.08 -11.20
CA ILE A 13 -10.86 11.17 -12.35
C ILE A 13 -11.36 11.85 -13.63
N GLN A 14 -12.24 12.86 -13.50
CA GLN A 14 -12.89 13.52 -14.63
C GLN A 14 -12.17 14.79 -15.10
N LYS A 15 -11.13 15.25 -14.36
CA LYS A 15 -10.35 16.48 -14.64
C LYS A 15 -11.24 17.71 -14.83
N LYS A 16 -12.34 17.80 -14.09
CA LYS A 16 -13.28 18.92 -14.16
C LYS A 16 -12.79 20.16 -13.42
N GLY A 17 -11.77 20.02 -12.57
CA GLY A 17 -11.21 21.14 -11.81
C GLY A 17 -12.08 21.61 -10.65
N GLU A 18 -13.12 20.86 -10.30
CA GLU A 18 -13.98 21.11 -9.15
C GLU A 18 -13.33 20.58 -7.85
N GLU A 19 -13.53 21.29 -6.74
CA GLU A 19 -13.10 20.83 -5.41
C GLU A 19 -13.74 19.47 -5.09
N GLN A 20 -12.89 18.45 -4.94
CA GLN A 20 -13.34 17.09 -4.68
C GLN A 20 -13.60 16.88 -3.18
N PRO A 21 -14.60 16.06 -2.81
CA PRO A 21 -14.86 15.75 -1.42
C PRO A 21 -13.67 15.02 -0.81
N LEU A 22 -13.38 15.35 0.44
CA LEU A 22 -12.37 14.65 1.23
C LEU A 22 -12.88 13.27 1.64
N HIS A 23 -12.04 12.24 1.53
CA HIS A 23 -12.35 10.89 2.02
C HIS A 23 -11.46 10.49 3.20
N PRO A 24 -12.02 9.86 4.25
CA PRO A 24 -11.25 9.39 5.38
C PRO A 24 -10.40 8.18 4.99
N ARG A 25 -9.15 8.16 5.47
CA ARG A 25 -8.27 6.99 5.45
C ARG A 25 -7.79 6.69 6.85
N VAL A 26 -7.73 5.41 7.17
CA VAL A 26 -7.20 4.92 8.46
C VAL A 26 -5.71 5.22 8.55
N VAL A 27 -5.30 5.77 9.69
CA VAL A 27 -3.90 5.87 10.10
C VAL A 27 -3.61 4.67 11.00
N PHE A 28 -2.94 3.66 10.44
CA PHE A 28 -2.60 2.44 11.16
C PHE A 28 -1.53 2.69 12.22
N ASN A 29 -1.67 2.06 13.38
CA ASN A 29 -0.69 2.16 14.47
C ASN A 29 0.56 1.30 14.25
N GLY A 30 0.56 0.44 13.23
CA GLY A 30 1.61 -0.54 12.95
C GLY A 30 1.01 -1.89 12.56
N THR A 31 1.86 -2.92 12.54
CA THR A 31 1.48 -4.31 12.29
C THR A 31 1.78 -5.12 13.54
N ILE A 32 0.77 -5.80 14.08
CA ILE A 32 0.95 -6.83 15.11
C ILE A 32 1.32 -8.11 14.37
N ASP A 33 2.50 -8.66 14.66
CA ASP A 33 2.94 -9.91 14.06
C ASP A 33 2.33 -11.14 14.77
N GLN A 34 2.66 -12.34 14.26
CA GLN A 34 2.13 -13.58 14.80
C GLN A 34 2.55 -13.79 16.26
N GLU A 35 3.82 -13.53 16.61
CA GLU A 35 4.32 -13.74 17.96
C GLU A 35 3.62 -12.82 18.95
N GLU A 36 3.51 -11.53 18.64
CA GLU A 36 2.83 -10.56 19.48
C GLU A 36 1.32 -10.87 19.60
N PHE A 37 0.68 -11.28 18.50
CA PHE A 37 -0.73 -11.66 18.54
C PHE A 37 -0.96 -12.87 19.46
N LEU A 38 -0.18 -13.93 19.31
CA LEU A 38 -0.28 -15.13 20.15
C LEU A 38 0.07 -14.83 21.61
N ASP A 39 1.02 -13.93 21.85
CA ASP A 39 1.37 -13.45 23.19
C ASP A 39 0.20 -12.75 23.87
N ARG A 40 -0.55 -11.92 23.14
CA ARG A 40 -1.75 -11.26 23.66
C ARG A 40 -2.84 -12.29 23.99
N VAL A 41 -3.03 -13.29 23.14
CA VAL A 41 -3.99 -14.38 23.39
C VAL A 41 -3.57 -15.21 24.61
N HIS A 42 -2.29 -15.58 24.72
CA HIS A 42 -1.75 -16.29 25.88
C HIS A 42 -2.00 -15.52 27.18
N LYS A 43 -1.67 -14.22 27.21
CA LYS A 43 -1.87 -13.37 28.39
C LYS A 43 -3.35 -13.26 28.79
N PHE A 44 -4.25 -13.22 27.81
CA PHE A 44 -5.68 -13.09 28.07
C PHE A 44 -6.36 -14.41 28.48
N THR A 45 -5.91 -15.54 27.93
CA THR A 45 -6.59 -16.85 28.10
C THR A 45 -5.87 -17.81 29.04
N GLY A 46 -4.58 -17.60 29.30
CA GLY A 46 -3.72 -18.56 30.02
C GLY A 46 -3.28 -19.78 29.19
N ILE A 47 -3.72 -19.93 27.94
CA ILE A 47 -3.35 -21.08 27.09
C ILE A 47 -1.86 -21.02 26.77
N SER A 48 -1.15 -22.14 26.89
CA SER A 48 0.28 -22.23 26.58
C SER A 48 0.60 -21.70 25.18
N ARG A 49 1.66 -20.88 25.09
CA ARG A 49 2.20 -20.39 23.79
C ARG A 49 2.50 -21.53 22.82
N SER A 50 3.10 -22.62 23.30
CA SER A 50 3.45 -23.76 22.44
C SER A 50 2.21 -24.39 21.80
N LEU A 51 1.10 -24.47 22.55
CA LEU A 51 -0.16 -24.99 22.05
C LEU A 51 -0.81 -24.02 21.05
N LEU A 52 -0.78 -22.72 21.34
CA LEU A 52 -1.32 -21.70 20.43
C LEU A 52 -0.56 -21.67 19.09
N VAL A 53 0.77 -21.74 19.12
CA VAL A 53 1.61 -21.82 17.92
C VAL A 53 1.30 -23.10 17.14
N GLY A 54 1.24 -24.25 17.82
CA GLY A 54 0.92 -25.53 17.18
C GLY A 54 -0.47 -25.55 16.54
N ALA A 55 -1.48 -25.00 17.23
CA ALA A 55 -2.84 -24.88 16.72
C ALA A 55 -2.92 -23.95 15.50
N MET A 56 -2.28 -22.77 15.57
CA MET A 56 -2.21 -21.83 14.45
C MET A 56 -1.60 -22.48 13.21
N GLN A 57 -0.46 -23.17 13.37
CA GLN A 57 0.19 -23.88 12.28
C GLN A 57 -0.69 -24.99 11.69
N SER A 58 -1.42 -25.70 12.56
CA SER A 58 -2.35 -26.76 12.14
C SER A 58 -3.52 -26.21 11.34
N PHE A 59 -4.13 -25.10 11.79
CA PHE A 59 -5.19 -24.41 11.05
C PHE A 59 -4.70 -23.90 9.69
N GLN A 60 -3.50 -23.33 9.62
CA GLN A 60 -2.91 -22.85 8.37
C GLN A 60 -2.68 -24.00 7.37
N ASN A 61 -2.20 -25.14 7.84
CA ASN A 61 -1.99 -26.33 7.00
C ASN A 61 -3.31 -26.88 6.46
N GLU A 62 -4.30 -27.08 7.34
CA GLU A 62 -5.62 -27.59 6.93
C GLU A 62 -6.33 -26.62 5.99
N LEU A 63 -6.29 -25.32 6.29
CA LEU A 63 -6.87 -24.29 5.44
C LEU A 63 -6.25 -24.30 4.04
N ARG A 64 -4.93 -24.43 3.93
CA ARG A 64 -4.23 -24.54 2.63
C ARG A 64 -4.74 -25.75 1.84
N ASP A 65 -4.83 -26.91 2.50
CA ASP A 65 -5.17 -28.16 1.83
C ASP A 65 -6.65 -28.17 1.40
N LEU A 66 -7.56 -27.66 2.24
CA LEU A 66 -8.97 -27.51 1.88
C LEU A 66 -9.19 -26.53 0.72
N LEU A 67 -8.50 -25.38 0.72
CA LEU A 67 -8.59 -24.41 -0.38
C LEU A 67 -8.02 -24.98 -1.68
N ALA A 68 -6.92 -25.74 -1.62
CA ALA A 68 -6.36 -26.42 -2.77
C ALA A 68 -7.33 -27.48 -3.36
N ASN A 69 -8.12 -28.11 -2.49
CA ASN A 69 -9.18 -29.05 -2.86
C ASN A 69 -10.49 -28.38 -3.30
N GLY A 70 -10.53 -27.05 -3.43
CA GLY A 70 -11.68 -26.32 -3.94
C GLY A 70 -12.80 -26.06 -2.91
N TRP A 71 -12.54 -26.31 -1.63
CA TRP A 71 -13.50 -25.99 -0.58
C TRP A 71 -13.53 -24.49 -0.27
N ILE A 72 -14.69 -24.00 0.15
CA ILE A 72 -14.82 -22.72 0.85
C ILE A 72 -14.76 -23.05 2.34
N VAL A 73 -13.85 -22.41 3.06
CA VAL A 73 -13.64 -22.67 4.49
C VAL A 73 -14.21 -21.52 5.31
N GLU A 74 -15.16 -21.84 6.18
CA GLU A 74 -15.68 -20.93 7.21
C GLU A 74 -14.80 -21.02 8.46
N LEU A 75 -14.30 -19.89 8.94
CA LEU A 75 -13.50 -19.81 10.17
C LEU A 75 -14.32 -19.10 11.27
N GLY A 76 -15.33 -19.82 11.79
CA GLY A 76 -16.28 -19.29 12.76
C GLY A 76 -16.85 -17.94 12.31
N ASP A 77 -17.05 -17.02 13.26
CA ASP A 77 -17.60 -15.70 12.96
C ASP A 77 -16.66 -14.79 12.16
N ILE A 78 -15.35 -15.10 12.11
CA ILE A 78 -14.34 -14.27 11.42
C ILE A 78 -14.70 -14.13 9.94
N GLY A 79 -15.09 -15.22 9.29
CA GLY A 79 -15.57 -15.18 7.91
C GLY A 79 -15.15 -16.39 7.07
N TYR A 80 -15.10 -16.18 5.76
CA TYR A 80 -14.93 -17.23 4.75
C TYR A 80 -13.67 -17.02 3.92
N PHE A 81 -12.94 -18.10 3.69
CA PHE A 81 -11.84 -18.17 2.74
C PHE A 81 -12.26 -18.96 1.50
N SER A 82 -11.91 -18.46 0.33
CA SER A 82 -12.15 -19.13 -0.95
C SER A 82 -11.04 -18.84 -1.96
N VAL A 83 -10.95 -19.63 -3.01
CA VAL A 83 -10.01 -19.41 -4.12
C VAL A 83 -10.72 -18.84 -5.33
N SER A 84 -9.98 -18.09 -6.15
CA SER A 84 -10.39 -17.68 -7.48
C SER A 84 -9.34 -18.09 -8.49
N LEU A 85 -9.78 -18.48 -9.68
CA LEU A 85 -8.90 -18.92 -10.77
C LEU A 85 -8.80 -17.84 -11.85
N GLN A 86 -7.70 -17.88 -12.60
CA GLN A 86 -7.48 -17.09 -13.81
C GLN A 86 -7.02 -17.99 -14.94
N GLY A 87 -7.36 -17.61 -16.17
CA GLY A 87 -6.97 -18.30 -17.38
C GLY A 87 -6.99 -17.34 -18.58
N PRO A 88 -6.51 -17.78 -19.75
CA PRO A 88 -6.49 -16.97 -20.95
C PRO A 88 -7.91 -16.62 -21.40
N PRO A 89 -8.12 -15.44 -22.03
CA PRO A 89 -9.40 -15.09 -22.62
C PRO A 89 -9.64 -15.97 -23.84
N VAL A 90 -10.69 -16.79 -23.79
CA VAL A 90 -11.07 -17.69 -24.90
C VAL A 90 -12.55 -17.51 -25.26
N MET A 91 -12.87 -17.72 -26.53
CA MET A 91 -14.25 -17.64 -27.02
C MET A 91 -14.97 -19.00 -27.02
N LYS A 92 -14.22 -20.11 -27.07
CA LYS A 92 -14.76 -21.47 -27.04
C LYS A 92 -14.14 -22.25 -25.89
N LYS A 93 -14.96 -23.05 -25.20
CA LYS A 93 -14.51 -23.89 -24.06
C LYS A 93 -13.39 -24.87 -24.43
N LYS A 94 -13.36 -25.34 -25.68
CA LYS A 94 -12.37 -26.30 -26.20
C LYS A 94 -10.94 -25.72 -26.27
N ASP A 95 -10.83 -24.41 -26.29
CA ASP A 95 -9.56 -23.70 -26.41
C ASP A 95 -8.91 -23.44 -25.03
N VAL A 96 -9.58 -23.84 -23.93
CA VAL A 96 -9.02 -23.82 -22.56
C VAL A 96 -8.43 -25.18 -22.24
N HIS A 97 -7.19 -25.17 -21.78
CA HIS A 97 -6.51 -26.33 -21.24
C HIS A 97 -6.31 -26.17 -19.74
N ALA A 98 -6.35 -27.26 -18.98
CA ALA A 98 -6.16 -27.20 -17.52
C ALA A 98 -4.81 -26.56 -17.15
N GLN A 99 -3.77 -26.77 -17.98
CA GLN A 99 -2.44 -26.18 -17.80
C GLN A 99 -2.42 -24.65 -17.94
N SER A 100 -3.42 -24.05 -18.60
CA SER A 100 -3.52 -22.59 -18.73
C SER A 100 -4.36 -21.94 -17.62
N ILE A 101 -4.91 -22.74 -16.70
CA ILE A 101 -5.64 -22.27 -15.53
C ILE A 101 -4.70 -22.22 -14.33
N SER A 102 -4.70 -21.12 -13.60
CA SER A 102 -3.88 -20.93 -12.40
C SER A 102 -4.68 -20.27 -11.28
N LEU A 103 -4.18 -20.38 -10.05
CA LEU A 103 -4.70 -19.64 -8.91
C LEU A 103 -4.52 -18.14 -9.16
N LYS A 104 -5.63 -17.39 -9.16
CA LYS A 104 -5.63 -15.92 -9.24
C LYS A 104 -5.41 -15.29 -7.88
N ASN A 105 -6.21 -15.70 -6.90
CA ASN A 105 -6.17 -15.12 -5.57
C ASN A 105 -6.84 -16.03 -4.53
N ILE A 106 -6.44 -15.87 -3.28
CA ILE A 106 -7.19 -16.33 -2.10
C ILE A 106 -8.01 -15.14 -1.59
N ASN A 107 -9.32 -15.31 -1.55
CA ASN A 107 -10.26 -14.29 -1.14
C ASN A 107 -10.67 -14.52 0.31
N PHE A 108 -10.68 -13.46 1.11
CA PHE A 108 -11.27 -13.44 2.44
C PHE A 108 -12.51 -12.56 2.45
N ARG A 109 -13.63 -13.11 2.90
CA ARG A 109 -14.87 -12.37 3.16
C ARG A 109 -15.14 -12.39 4.65
N ALA A 110 -14.97 -11.25 5.31
CA ALA A 110 -15.32 -11.10 6.72
C ALA A 110 -16.79 -11.41 6.98
N GLY A 111 -17.07 -12.12 8.07
CA GLY A 111 -18.42 -12.41 8.54
C GLY A 111 -19.20 -11.14 8.86
N LYS A 112 -20.52 -11.15 8.62
CA LYS A 112 -21.38 -9.97 8.87
C LYS A 112 -21.35 -9.57 10.35
N GLN A 113 -21.40 -10.55 11.24
CA GLN A 113 -21.39 -10.33 12.68
C GLN A 113 -20.04 -9.78 13.16
N PHE A 114 -18.93 -10.39 12.74
CA PHE A 114 -17.58 -9.91 13.05
C PHE A 114 -17.36 -8.45 12.59
N LYS A 115 -17.78 -8.10 11.36
CA LYS A 115 -17.72 -6.72 10.88
C LYS A 115 -18.53 -5.75 11.76
N LYS A 116 -19.70 -6.17 12.24
CA LYS A 116 -20.56 -5.38 13.12
C LYS A 116 -19.89 -5.14 14.48
N GLU A 117 -19.32 -6.17 15.09
CA GLU A 117 -18.65 -6.08 16.40
C GLU A 117 -17.43 -5.18 16.35
N VAL A 118 -16.60 -5.31 15.31
CA VAL A 118 -15.47 -4.39 15.08
C VAL A 118 -15.97 -2.95 14.98
N GLY A 119 -17.04 -2.71 14.22
CA GLY A 119 -17.65 -1.39 14.07
C GLY A 119 -18.19 -0.81 15.39
N GLN A 120 -18.70 -1.64 16.29
CA GLN A 120 -19.21 -1.22 17.61
C GLN A 120 -18.08 -0.84 18.59
N GLN A 121 -16.92 -1.51 18.49
CA GLN A 121 -15.77 -1.21 19.33
C GLN A 121 -14.95 -0.02 18.80
N MET A 122 -15.05 0.26 17.51
CA MET A 122 -14.28 1.30 16.84
C MET A 122 -14.72 2.71 17.27
N ARG A 123 -13.74 3.55 17.64
CA ARG A 123 -13.93 4.97 17.94
C ARG A 123 -13.01 5.82 17.04
N PRO A 124 -13.53 6.39 15.94
CA PRO A 124 -12.71 7.20 15.03
C PRO A 124 -12.32 8.53 15.65
N GLU A 125 -11.03 8.82 15.67
CA GLU A 125 -10.46 10.08 16.12
C GLU A 125 -9.58 10.68 15.03
N ARG A 126 -9.62 12.01 14.88
CA ARG A 126 -8.81 12.68 13.87
C ARG A 126 -7.34 12.64 14.32
N GLY A 127 -6.48 12.05 13.50
CA GLY A 127 -5.04 11.97 13.73
C GLY A 127 -4.26 12.42 12.50
N LYS A 128 -3.03 12.92 12.71
CA LYS A 128 -2.12 13.20 11.59
C LYS A 128 -1.44 11.89 11.18
N SER A 129 -1.52 11.53 9.90
CA SER A 129 -0.72 10.42 9.40
C SER A 129 0.76 10.77 9.47
N PHE A 130 1.57 9.95 10.13
CA PHE A 130 3.03 10.12 10.18
C PHE A 130 3.69 10.01 8.79
N THR A 131 3.00 9.41 7.82
CA THR A 131 3.48 9.27 6.43
C THR A 131 3.00 10.40 5.51
N ARG A 132 2.15 11.32 6.01
CA ARG A 132 1.67 12.45 5.21
C ARG A 132 2.77 13.52 5.14
N PRO A 133 3.17 13.96 3.94
CA PRO A 133 4.03 15.13 3.79
C PRO A 133 3.34 16.35 4.43
N VAL A 134 4.08 17.10 5.25
CA VAL A 134 3.54 18.28 5.92
C VAL A 134 3.50 19.44 4.93
N GLY A 135 2.29 19.88 4.57
CA GLY A 135 2.05 21.04 3.69
C GLY A 135 1.97 20.70 2.20
N LYS A 136 1.74 21.74 1.38
CA LYS A 136 1.77 21.64 -0.10
C LYS A 136 3.20 21.52 -0.65
N GLY A 137 4.21 21.32 0.20
CA GLY A 137 5.62 21.41 -0.16
C GLY A 137 5.99 22.75 -0.80
N HIS A 138 7.13 22.76 -1.48
CA HIS A 138 7.67 23.96 -2.13
C HIS A 138 6.97 24.26 -3.46
N SER A 139 6.91 25.56 -3.83
CA SER A 139 6.47 25.94 -5.18
C SER A 139 7.48 25.48 -6.23
N GLU A 140 7.08 25.38 -7.51
CA GLU A 140 7.99 24.93 -8.57
C GLU A 140 9.27 25.80 -8.67
N LYS A 141 9.14 27.12 -8.42
CA LYS A 141 10.28 28.05 -8.38
C LYS A 141 11.22 27.77 -7.21
N GLU A 142 10.67 27.49 -6.03
CA GLU A 142 11.45 27.10 -4.85
C GLU A 142 12.13 25.75 -5.07
N CYS A 143 11.44 24.77 -5.65
CA CYS A 143 12.01 23.48 -6.00
C CYS A 143 13.21 23.63 -6.95
N LEU A 144 13.10 24.49 -7.96
CA LEU A 144 14.21 24.79 -8.87
C LEU A 144 15.40 25.44 -8.15
N ALA A 145 15.14 26.35 -7.21
CA ALA A 145 16.20 26.95 -6.39
C ALA A 145 16.92 25.88 -5.55
N ILE A 146 16.16 25.01 -4.88
CA ILE A 146 16.65 23.91 -4.04
C ILE A 146 17.46 22.90 -4.88
N ILE A 147 16.96 22.50 -6.06
CA ILE A 147 17.69 21.61 -6.97
C ILE A 147 19.00 22.25 -7.41
N ASN A 148 18.97 23.52 -7.83
CA ASN A 148 20.16 24.19 -8.31
C ASN A 148 21.23 24.34 -7.22
N GLU A 149 20.83 24.68 -5.99
CA GLU A 149 21.73 24.73 -4.84
C GLU A 149 22.33 23.34 -4.55
N HIS A 150 21.51 22.29 -4.58
CA HIS A 150 21.98 20.93 -4.38
C HIS A 150 22.97 20.49 -5.47
N LEU A 151 22.67 20.78 -6.74
CA LEU A 151 23.50 20.39 -7.88
C LEU A 151 24.79 21.23 -8.02
N GLN A 152 24.90 22.38 -7.33
CA GLN A 152 26.16 23.08 -7.18
C GLN A 152 27.11 22.34 -6.22
N ARG A 153 26.56 21.65 -5.23
CA ARG A 153 27.32 20.97 -4.17
C ARG A 153 27.52 19.47 -4.46
N PHE A 154 26.61 18.86 -5.20
CA PHE A 154 26.62 17.42 -5.52
C PHE A 154 26.41 17.20 -7.02
N PRO A 155 27.07 16.22 -7.64
CA PRO A 155 27.03 16.02 -9.10
C PRO A 155 25.66 15.56 -9.64
N CYS A 156 24.84 14.93 -8.79
CA CYS A 156 23.51 14.46 -9.14
C CYS A 156 22.63 14.34 -7.89
N LEU A 157 21.33 14.13 -8.10
CA LEU A 157 20.37 13.85 -7.04
C LEU A 157 19.47 12.68 -7.42
N THR A 158 19.01 11.92 -6.42
CA THR A 158 18.01 10.87 -6.64
C THR A 158 16.59 11.43 -6.46
N ARG A 159 15.57 10.72 -6.94
CA ARG A 159 14.17 11.07 -6.61
C ARG A 159 13.93 11.09 -5.09
N ALA A 160 14.62 10.24 -4.32
CA ALA A 160 14.51 10.26 -2.86
C ALA A 160 15.09 11.53 -2.25
N ASP A 161 16.24 12.00 -2.75
CA ASP A 161 16.82 13.27 -2.35
C ASP A 161 15.89 14.42 -2.69
N TYR A 162 15.30 14.42 -3.88
CA TYR A 162 14.32 15.43 -4.28
C TYR A 162 13.13 15.48 -3.30
N CYS A 163 12.49 14.34 -3.03
CA CYS A 163 11.39 14.27 -2.06
C CYS A 163 11.78 14.81 -0.67
N ARG A 164 13.00 14.48 -0.21
CA ARG A 164 13.52 14.95 1.08
C ARG A 164 13.76 16.46 1.11
N LEU A 165 14.28 17.00 0.01
CA LEU A 165 14.62 18.42 -0.12
C LEU A 165 13.37 19.30 -0.33
N THR A 166 12.37 18.80 -1.06
CA THR A 166 11.17 19.59 -1.41
C THR A 166 9.95 19.28 -0.55
N GLY A 167 9.99 18.21 0.23
CA GLY A 167 8.84 17.72 0.98
C GLY A 167 7.72 17.16 0.10
N HIS A 168 7.98 16.90 -1.19
CA HIS A 168 7.00 16.35 -2.11
C HIS A 168 6.88 14.83 -2.01
N ASP A 169 5.66 14.33 -2.16
CA ASP A 169 5.42 12.90 -2.27
C ASP A 169 6.05 12.34 -3.55
N LYS A 170 6.16 11.01 -3.61
CA LYS A 170 6.80 10.29 -4.72
C LYS A 170 6.19 10.65 -6.08
N GLN A 171 4.88 10.78 -6.18
CA GLN A 171 4.19 10.95 -7.46
C GLN A 171 4.39 12.38 -7.97
N ARG A 172 4.21 13.37 -7.09
CA ARG A 172 4.49 14.76 -7.43
C ARG A 172 5.95 14.98 -7.80
N ALA A 173 6.88 14.40 -7.04
CA ALA A 173 8.31 14.47 -7.33
C ALA A 173 8.65 13.93 -8.73
N LEU A 174 8.06 12.79 -9.11
CA LEU A 174 8.28 12.21 -10.44
C LEU A 174 7.74 13.11 -11.55
N ASN A 175 6.56 13.70 -11.36
CA ASN A 175 5.97 14.63 -12.33
C ASN A 175 6.87 15.86 -12.53
N GLU A 176 7.28 16.51 -11.44
CA GLU A 176 8.13 17.70 -11.51
C GLU A 176 9.51 17.41 -12.13
N LEU A 177 10.16 16.32 -11.74
CA LEU A 177 11.43 15.90 -12.33
C LEU A 177 11.31 15.60 -13.82
N ASN A 178 10.21 14.98 -14.27
CA ASN A 178 9.94 14.76 -15.69
C ASN A 178 9.71 16.09 -16.43
N THR A 179 8.95 17.03 -15.85
CA THR A 179 8.76 18.37 -16.42
C THR A 179 10.08 19.12 -16.54
N PHE A 180 10.99 19.01 -15.57
CA PHE A 180 12.32 19.62 -15.67
C PHE A 180 13.20 18.98 -16.75
N ILE A 181 13.05 17.69 -17.02
CA ILE A 181 13.71 17.01 -18.14
C ILE A 181 13.13 17.50 -19.47
N GLU A 182 11.81 17.58 -19.60
CA GLU A 182 11.13 18.08 -20.80
C GLU A 182 11.54 19.52 -21.14
N ARG A 183 11.73 20.36 -20.10
CA ARG A 183 12.24 21.73 -20.25
C ARG A 183 13.76 21.81 -20.45
N GLY A 184 14.46 20.68 -20.48
CA GLY A 184 15.91 20.62 -20.70
C GLY A 184 16.76 21.13 -19.53
N LEU A 185 16.19 21.25 -18.32
CA LEU A 185 16.90 21.70 -17.13
C LEU A 185 17.72 20.57 -16.49
N LEU A 186 17.16 19.35 -16.53
CA LEU A 186 17.76 18.15 -15.98
C LEU A 186 17.91 17.06 -17.04
N ILE A 187 18.84 16.14 -16.80
CA ILE A 187 19.01 14.91 -17.56
C ILE A 187 18.91 13.71 -16.63
N ARG A 188 18.33 12.61 -17.14
CA ARG A 188 18.11 11.38 -16.40
C ARG A 188 19.14 10.33 -16.79
N TYR A 189 19.83 9.76 -15.81
CA TYR A 189 20.74 8.63 -15.98
C TYR A 189 20.28 7.43 -15.15
N GLY A 190 20.64 6.23 -15.62
CA GLY A 190 20.37 4.96 -14.92
C GLY A 190 18.97 4.39 -15.15
N ALA A 191 18.69 3.28 -14.48
CA ALA A 191 17.43 2.54 -14.57
C ALA A 191 16.96 2.01 -13.20
N GLY A 192 15.64 1.92 -13.03
CA GLY A 192 15.02 1.39 -11.81
C GLY A 192 15.39 2.17 -10.54
N LYS A 193 16.00 1.49 -9.57
CA LYS A 193 16.43 2.12 -8.29
C LYS A 193 17.70 2.97 -8.42
N LEU A 194 18.42 2.85 -9.53
CA LEU A 194 19.69 3.55 -9.79
C LEU A 194 19.49 4.84 -10.61
N VAL A 195 18.25 5.32 -10.72
CA VAL A 195 17.96 6.54 -11.48
C VAL A 195 18.46 7.76 -10.71
N VAL A 196 19.29 8.56 -11.39
CA VAL A 196 19.80 9.84 -10.89
C VAL A 196 19.50 10.95 -11.90
N TYR A 197 19.34 12.16 -11.39
CA TYR A 197 19.07 13.38 -12.15
C TYR A 197 20.27 14.31 -11.99
N ALA A 198 20.80 14.80 -13.09
CA ALA A 198 21.93 15.71 -13.12
C ALA A 198 21.57 16.98 -13.91
N LYS A 199 22.35 18.04 -13.70
CA LYS A 199 22.19 19.28 -14.48
C LYS A 199 22.56 18.99 -15.94
N LYS A 200 21.76 19.49 -16.88
CA LYS A 200 22.15 19.49 -18.28
C LYS A 200 23.32 20.46 -18.47
N THR A 201 24.53 19.95 -18.63
CA THR A 201 25.67 20.75 -19.11
C THR A 201 25.40 21.09 -20.57
N GLY A 202 25.28 22.38 -20.89
CA GLY A 202 25.16 22.82 -22.28
C GLY A 202 26.46 22.55 -23.04
N GLU A 203 26.32 22.10 -24.29
CA GLU A 203 27.21 22.56 -25.37
C GLU A 203 26.94 24.04 -25.64
#